data_AF-A0A858Q5G1-F1
#
_entry.id   AF-A0A858Q5G1-F1
#
_cell.length_a   1.000
_cell.length_b   1.000
_cell.length_c   1.000
_cell.angle_alpha   90.00
_cell.angle_beta   90.00
_cell.angle_gamma   90.00
#
_symmetry.space_group_name_H-M   'P 1'
#
loop_
_entity.id
_entity.type
_entity.pdbx_description
1 polymer ?
#
loop_
_entity_poly.entity_id
_entity_poly.type
_entity_poly.pdbx_seq_one_letter_code
_entity_poly.pdbx_strand_id
1 'polypeptide(L)'
;MILTEKTVHDSVAFARARSKADEYAGDPGKLSSLLDKASKKAEAKKGPLSEVRDSLMACLRLLRACAQKRYSLPWQSLSLIVAAVVYFVMPVDLIPDFILSLGFADDAALLAWTFRQVRSDLDDFRRWEMAQEAADQSAGSDAAEAS
;
A
#
# COMPACT_ATOMS: atom_id res chain seq x y z
N MET A 1 28.15 -3.36 -5.12
CA MET A 1 28.53 -3.33 -6.55
C MET A 1 27.70 -2.24 -7.22
N ILE A 2 28.32 -1.12 -7.59
CA ILE A 2 27.65 0.08 -8.09
C ILE A 2 27.14 -0.20 -9.51
N LEU A 3 25.83 -0.29 -9.70
CA LEU A 3 25.20 -0.43 -11.01
C LEU A 3 25.29 0.92 -11.74
N THR A 4 26.33 1.08 -12.55
CA THR A 4 26.57 2.21 -13.44
C THR A 4 25.53 2.29 -14.57
N GLU A 5 25.13 3.50 -14.97
CA GLU A 5 24.16 3.85 -16.04
C GLU A 5 24.27 3.02 -17.34
N LYS A 6 25.45 2.48 -17.65
CA LYS A 6 25.72 1.73 -18.88
C LYS A 6 24.89 0.45 -19.05
N THR A 7 24.43 -0.20 -17.99
CA THR A 7 23.79 -1.53 -18.11
C THR A 7 22.30 -1.48 -18.46
N VAL A 8 21.64 -0.33 -18.30
CA VAL A 8 20.19 -0.21 -18.57
C VAL A 8 19.94 -0.06 -20.08
N HIS A 9 20.78 0.71 -20.77
CA HIS A 9 20.64 1.01 -22.20
C HIS A 9 20.84 -0.20 -23.12
N ASP A 10 21.68 -1.15 -22.71
CA ASP A 10 21.97 -2.37 -23.49
C ASP A 10 20.99 -3.52 -23.19
N SER A 11 20.01 -3.30 -22.31
CA SER A 11 19.05 -4.35 -21.96
C SER A 11 17.98 -4.54 -23.05
N VAL A 12 17.64 -5.80 -23.33
CA VAL A 12 16.55 -6.18 -24.25
C VAL A 12 15.21 -5.53 -23.84
N ALA A 13 15.01 -5.32 -22.53
CA ALA A 13 13.86 -4.61 -22.00
C ALA A 13 13.84 -3.13 -22.42
N PHE A 14 14.97 -2.44 -22.31
CA PHE A 14 15.11 -1.04 -22.72
C PHE A 14 14.96 -0.87 -24.24
N ALA A 15 15.56 -1.75 -25.04
CA ALA A 15 15.41 -1.72 -26.50
C ALA A 15 13.93 -1.88 -26.93
N ARG A 16 13.19 -2.81 -26.29
CA ARG A 16 11.74 -2.98 -26.53
C ARG A 16 10.92 -1.77 -26.06
N ALA A 17 11.28 -1.18 -24.93
CA ALA A 17 10.63 0.03 -24.45
C ALA A 17 10.85 1.20 -25.41
N ARG A 18 12.07 1.36 -25.92
CA ARG A 18 12.45 2.41 -26.88
C ARG A 18 11.71 2.24 -28.22
N SER A 19 11.67 1.02 -28.76
CA SER A 19 10.92 0.75 -30.01
C SER A 19 9.43 1.07 -29.89
N LYS A 20 8.79 0.75 -28.75
CA LYS A 20 7.41 1.17 -28.49
C LYS A 20 7.27 2.68 -28.33
N ALA A 21 8.22 3.32 -27.67
CA ALA A 21 8.22 4.78 -27.51
C ALA A 21 8.27 5.50 -28.87
N ASP A 22 9.11 5.02 -29.80
CA ASP A 22 9.20 5.56 -31.16
C ASP A 22 7.89 5.36 -31.94
N GLU A 23 7.21 4.22 -31.77
CA GLU A 23 5.89 3.96 -32.36
C GLU A 23 4.81 4.93 -31.83
N TYR A 24 4.78 5.18 -30.53
CA TYR A 24 3.86 6.16 -29.94
C TYR A 24 4.21 7.59 -30.34
N ALA A 25 5.50 7.95 -30.39
CA ALA A 25 5.94 9.29 -30.75
C ALA A 25 5.69 9.63 -32.24
N GLY A 26 5.70 8.63 -33.13
CA GLY A 26 5.47 8.79 -34.56
C GLY A 26 4.00 8.87 -34.98
N ASP A 27 3.04 8.56 -34.09
CA ASP A 27 1.60 8.54 -34.39
C ASP A 27 0.82 9.35 -33.35
N PRO A 28 0.37 10.57 -33.69
CA PRO A 28 -0.38 11.44 -32.78
C PRO A 28 -1.65 10.80 -32.20
N GLY A 29 -2.31 9.89 -32.93
CA GLY A 29 -3.51 9.19 -32.46
C GLY A 29 -3.20 8.08 -31.47
N LYS A 30 -2.08 7.36 -31.66
CA LYS A 30 -1.59 6.40 -30.66
C LYS A 30 -1.09 7.10 -29.41
N LEU A 31 -0.41 8.24 -29.56
CA LEU A 31 0.08 9.04 -28.43
C LEU A 31 -1.06 9.55 -27.56
N SER A 32 -2.11 10.12 -28.16
CA SER A 32 -3.28 10.59 -27.42
C SER A 32 -3.99 9.44 -26.68
N SER A 33 -4.16 8.29 -27.33
CA SER A 33 -4.72 7.10 -26.68
C SER A 33 -3.88 6.60 -25.49
N LEU A 34 -2.54 6.67 -25.60
CA LEU A 34 -1.63 6.31 -24.51
C LEU A 34 -1.78 7.30 -23.34
N LEU A 35 -1.83 8.61 -23.63
CA LEU A 35 -2.00 9.66 -22.63
C LEU A 35 -3.36 9.57 -21.92
N ASP A 36 -4.45 9.28 -22.63
CA ASP A 36 -5.77 9.08 -22.03
C ASP A 36 -5.79 7.88 -21.09
N LYS A 37 -5.18 6.76 -21.50
CA LYS A 37 -5.05 5.56 -20.66
C LYS A 37 -4.20 5.83 -19.42
N ALA A 38 -3.09 6.54 -19.57
CA ALA A 38 -2.21 6.90 -18.47
C ALA A 38 -2.91 7.86 -17.49
N SER A 39 -3.59 8.89 -18.00
CA SER A 39 -4.34 9.87 -17.21
C SER A 39 -5.49 9.20 -16.46
N LYS A 40 -6.30 8.36 -17.13
CA LYS A 40 -7.37 7.59 -16.48
C LYS A 40 -6.83 6.65 -15.39
N LYS A 41 -5.64 6.08 -15.57
CA LYS A 41 -4.99 5.21 -14.58
C LYS A 41 -4.41 6.00 -13.41
N ALA A 42 -3.91 7.21 -13.64
CA ALA A 42 -3.41 8.11 -12.60
C ALA A 42 -4.54 8.79 -11.80
N GLU A 43 -5.62 9.17 -12.47
CA GLU A 43 -6.82 9.78 -11.88
C GLU A 43 -7.73 8.78 -11.18
N ALA A 44 -7.50 7.48 -11.35
CA ALA A 44 -8.12 6.46 -10.52
C ALA A 44 -7.68 6.68 -9.06
N LYS A 45 -8.38 7.57 -8.35
CA LYS A 45 -8.19 8.00 -6.95
C LYS A 45 -8.15 6.85 -5.94
N LYS A 46 -8.46 5.63 -6.38
CA LYS A 46 -8.49 4.38 -5.60
C LYS A 46 -7.78 3.26 -6.36
N GLY A 47 -6.56 3.52 -6.84
CA GLY A 47 -5.73 2.46 -7.37
C GLY A 47 -5.33 1.46 -6.27
N PRO A 48 -4.83 0.26 -6.63
CA PRO A 48 -4.37 -0.73 -5.66
C PRO A 48 -3.36 -0.18 -4.64
N LEU A 49 -2.52 0.78 -5.06
CA LEU A 49 -1.54 1.43 -4.20
C LEU A 49 -2.18 2.30 -3.09
N SER A 50 -3.28 3.00 -3.37
CA SER A 50 -3.98 3.77 -2.34
C SER A 50 -4.71 2.86 -1.36
N GLU A 51 -5.27 1.73 -1.81
CA GLU A 51 -5.91 0.76 -0.90
C GLU A 51 -4.88 0.12 0.05
N VAL A 52 -3.68 -0.18 -0.46
CA VAL A 52 -2.55 -0.66 0.34
C VAL A 52 -2.14 0.40 1.37
N ARG A 53 -1.97 1.65 0.95
CA ARG A 53 -1.63 2.76 1.87
C ARG A 53 -2.69 2.93 2.95
N ASP A 54 -3.97 2.93 2.58
CA ASP A 54 -5.07 3.12 3.51
C ASP A 54 -5.20 1.94 4.49
N SER A 55 -4.93 0.72 4.03
CA SER A 55 -4.87 -0.47 4.88
C SER A 55 -3.69 -0.42 5.85
N LEU A 56 -2.52 0.01 5.38
CA LEU A 56 -1.35 0.23 6.23
C LEU A 56 -1.64 1.28 7.32
N MET A 57 -2.24 2.42 6.95
CA MET A 57 -2.61 3.45 7.92
C MET A 57 -3.61 2.91 8.95
N ALA A 58 -4.57 2.07 8.53
CA ALA A 58 -5.48 1.39 9.44
C ALA A 58 -4.75 0.41 10.39
N CYS A 59 -3.80 -0.38 9.89
CA CYS A 59 -2.94 -1.24 10.74
C CYS A 59 -2.20 -0.42 11.80
N LEU A 60 -1.61 0.72 11.43
CA LEU A 60 -0.88 1.58 12.37
C LEU A 60 -1.80 2.15 13.46
N ARG A 61 -3.02 2.55 13.10
CA ARG A 61 -4.04 3.01 14.06
C ARG A 61 -4.50 1.89 14.98
N LEU A 62 -4.72 0.69 14.45
CA LEU A 62 -5.06 -0.52 15.20
C LEU A 62 -3.99 -0.87 16.23
N LEU A 63 -2.71 -0.92 15.81
CA LEU A 63 -1.59 -1.18 16.70
C LEU A 63 -1.47 -0.11 17.80
N ARG A 64 -1.72 1.16 17.47
CA ARG A 64 -1.74 2.24 18.47
C ARG A 64 -2.88 2.05 19.48
N ALA A 65 -4.07 1.66 19.04
CA ALA A 65 -5.20 1.38 19.93
C ALA A 65 -4.93 0.19 20.86
N CYS A 66 -4.27 -0.87 20.35
CA CYS A 66 -3.80 -1.99 21.15
C CYS A 66 -2.73 -1.58 22.17
N ALA A 67 -1.75 -0.77 21.77
CA ALA A 67 -0.72 -0.26 22.68
C ALA A 67 -1.32 0.59 23.81
N GLN A 68 -2.40 1.33 23.53
CA GLN A 68 -3.16 2.10 24.52
C GLN A 68 -4.16 1.24 25.33
N LYS A 69 -4.22 -0.08 25.09
CA LYS A 69 -5.21 -1.01 25.69
C LYS A 69 -6.67 -0.62 25.43
N ARG A 70 -6.94 0.18 24.39
CA ARG A 70 -8.31 0.57 23.97
C ARG A 70 -8.97 -0.47 23.08
N TYR A 71 -8.16 -1.33 22.46
CA TYR A 71 -8.61 -2.39 21.57
C TYR A 71 -7.77 -3.65 21.81
N SER A 72 -8.38 -4.83 21.67
CA SER A 72 -7.68 -6.10 21.89
C SER A 72 -7.84 -7.01 20.68
N LEU A 73 -6.76 -7.69 20.32
CA LEU A 73 -6.72 -8.67 19.26
C LEU A 73 -6.22 -10.02 19.78
N PRO A 74 -6.60 -11.13 19.14
CA PRO A 74 -5.89 -12.40 19.32
C PRO A 74 -4.39 -12.22 19.03
N TRP A 75 -3.54 -12.93 19.77
CA TRP A 75 -2.08 -12.84 19.63
C TRP A 75 -1.59 -13.17 18.22
N GLN A 76 -2.27 -14.10 17.54
CA GLN A 76 -2.01 -14.47 16.16
C GLN A 76 -2.21 -13.28 15.21
N SER A 77 -3.35 -12.59 15.31
CA SER A 77 -3.64 -11.41 14.49
C SER A 77 -2.67 -10.26 14.78
N LEU A 78 -2.41 -10.01 16.06
CA LEU A 78 -1.49 -8.96 16.50
C LEU A 78 -0.08 -9.19 15.92
N SER A 79 0.47 -10.40 16.07
CA SER A 79 1.81 -10.72 15.58
C SER A 79 1.91 -10.64 14.06
N LEU A 80 0.87 -11.05 13.32
CA LEU A 80 0.82 -10.95 11.87
C LEU A 80 0.79 -9.49 11.38
N ILE A 81 -0.02 -8.63 12.02
CA ILE A 81 -0.10 -7.20 11.69
C ILE A 81 1.24 -6.50 12.01
N VAL A 82 1.86 -6.82 13.14
CA VAL A 82 3.19 -6.30 13.50
C VAL A 82 4.23 -6.74 12.47
N ALA A 83 4.24 -8.02 12.07
CA ALA A 83 5.16 -8.53 11.05
C ALA A 83 4.99 -7.79 9.71
N ALA A 84 3.75 -7.54 9.29
CA ALA A 84 3.44 -6.78 8.08
C ALA A 84 4.00 -5.35 8.12
N VAL A 85 3.84 -4.66 9.26
CA VAL A 85 4.34 -3.29 9.45
C VAL A 85 5.86 -3.26 9.53
N VAL A 86 6.49 -4.21 10.24
CA VAL A 86 7.95 -4.34 10.32
C VAL A 86 8.54 -4.57 8.93
N TYR A 87 7.97 -5.49 8.15
CA TYR A 87 8.37 -5.74 6.77
C TYR A 87 8.25 -4.48 5.89
N PHE A 88 7.23 -3.65 6.10
CA PHE A 88 7.06 -2.40 5.34
C PHE A 88 8.05 -1.28 5.75
N VAL A 89 8.39 -1.16 7.03
CA VAL A 89 9.16 -0.01 7.56
C VAL A 89 10.67 -0.28 7.55
N MET A 90 11.13 -1.53 7.62
CA MET A 90 12.56 -1.82 7.61
C MET A 90 13.18 -1.48 6.25
N PRO A 91 14.19 -0.59 6.18
CA PRO A 91 14.71 -0.12 4.89
C PRO A 91 15.47 -1.17 4.07
N VAL A 92 15.87 -2.33 4.64
CA VAL A 92 16.79 -3.30 3.99
C VAL A 92 16.66 -4.77 4.49
N ASP A 93 16.01 -5.08 5.61
CA ASP A 93 16.47 -6.18 6.49
C ASP A 93 15.75 -7.55 6.45
N LEU A 94 15.17 -7.97 5.31
CA LEU A 94 14.81 -9.39 5.13
C LEU A 94 15.30 -9.94 3.78
N ILE A 95 16.58 -9.68 3.52
CA ILE A 95 17.38 -10.41 2.53
C ILE A 95 18.16 -11.49 3.29
N PRO A 96 17.60 -12.69 3.50
CA PRO A 96 18.40 -13.88 3.73
C PRO A 96 18.78 -14.45 2.35
N ASP A 97 19.99 -14.18 1.87
CA ASP A 97 20.73 -14.92 0.81
C ASP A 97 20.02 -15.39 -0.49
N PHE A 98 18.80 -14.97 -0.81
CA PHE A 98 18.06 -15.36 -2.03
C PHE A 98 18.11 -14.29 -3.15
N ILE A 99 18.91 -13.22 -2.98
CA ILE A 99 19.19 -12.21 -4.02
C ILE A 99 20.10 -12.79 -5.11
N LEU A 100 19.58 -13.78 -5.83
CA LEU A 100 20.06 -14.14 -7.16
C LEU A 100 18.95 -14.63 -8.09
N SER A 101 17.67 -14.58 -7.72
CA SER A 101 16.57 -14.99 -8.61
C SER A 101 15.42 -13.98 -8.62
N LEU A 102 15.43 -13.12 -9.64
CA LEU A 102 14.29 -12.57 -10.37
C LEU A 102 12.95 -12.43 -9.60
N GLY A 103 12.54 -11.20 -9.26
CA GLY A 103 11.10 -10.88 -9.26
C GLY A 103 10.60 -9.84 -8.26
N PHE A 104 10.56 -8.56 -8.66
CA PHE A 104 9.79 -7.50 -7.98
C PHE A 104 8.27 -7.76 -7.86
N ALA A 105 7.76 -8.88 -8.39
CA ALA A 105 6.36 -9.27 -8.33
C ALA A 105 5.99 -10.01 -7.02
N ASP A 106 6.97 -10.60 -6.32
CA ASP A 106 6.70 -11.44 -5.15
C ASP A 106 6.37 -10.61 -3.89
N ASP A 107 7.03 -9.46 -3.70
CA ASP A 107 6.81 -8.57 -2.55
C ASP A 107 5.38 -7.97 -2.52
N ALA A 108 4.84 -7.64 -3.70
CA ALA A 108 3.47 -7.14 -3.83
C ALA A 108 2.44 -8.26 -3.59
N ALA A 109 2.76 -9.50 -3.96
CA ALA A 109 1.91 -10.66 -3.70
C ALA A 109 1.88 -11.03 -2.22
N LEU A 110 3.02 -10.97 -1.54
CA LEU A 110 3.13 -11.17 -0.09
C LEU A 110 2.31 -10.12 0.67
N LEU A 111 2.51 -8.83 0.38
CA LEU A 111 1.73 -7.75 0.98
C LEU A 111 0.22 -7.93 0.73
N ALA A 112 -0.18 -8.24 -0.51
CA ALA A 112 -1.59 -8.47 -0.84
C ALA A 112 -2.17 -9.68 -0.08
N TRP A 113 -1.41 -10.77 0.05
CA TRP A 113 -1.81 -11.94 0.83
C TRP A 113 -1.94 -11.62 2.32
N THR A 114 -0.96 -10.92 2.90
CA THR A 114 -1.00 -10.48 4.30
C THR A 114 -2.18 -9.57 4.57
N PHE A 115 -2.45 -8.58 3.71
CA PHE A 115 -3.63 -7.71 3.84
C PHE A 115 -4.93 -8.49 3.74
N ARG A 116 -4.98 -9.54 2.91
CA ARG A 116 -6.16 -10.40 2.82
C ARG A 116 -6.41 -11.16 4.11
N GLN A 117 -5.35 -11.62 4.78
CA GLN A 117 -5.44 -12.37 6.02
C GLN A 117 -5.91 -11.51 7.20
N VAL A 118 -5.48 -10.24 7.27
CA VAL A 118 -5.84 -9.31 8.37
C VAL A 118 -7.05 -8.44 8.05
N ARG A 119 -7.68 -8.63 6.88
CA ARG A 119 -8.79 -7.79 6.41
C ARG A 119 -9.98 -7.80 7.38
N SER A 120 -10.34 -8.96 7.91
CA SER A 120 -11.45 -9.07 8.88
C SER A 120 -11.17 -8.25 10.13
N ASP A 121 -9.96 -8.38 10.69
CA ASP A 121 -9.55 -7.63 11.88
C ASP A 121 -9.54 -6.11 11.62
N LEU A 122 -9.11 -5.68 10.43
CA LEU A 122 -9.15 -4.28 10.03
C LEU A 122 -10.57 -3.75 9.85
N ASP A 123 -11.46 -4.55 9.28
CA ASP A 123 -12.86 -4.16 9.09
C ASP A 123 -13.58 -4.08 10.45
N ASP A 124 -13.27 -4.98 11.38
CA ASP A 124 -13.78 -4.96 12.75
C ASP A 124 -13.28 -3.73 13.51
N PHE A 125 -11.99 -3.43 13.39
CA PHE A 125 -11.38 -2.24 13.97
C PHE A 125 -11.99 -0.95 13.42
N ARG A 126 -12.20 -0.84 12.09
CA ARG A 126 -12.83 0.34 11.46
C ARG A 126 -14.24 0.58 11.99
N ARG A 127 -15.02 -0.48 12.19
CA ARG A 127 -16.38 -0.36 12.75
C ARG A 127 -16.34 0.13 14.21
N TRP A 128 -15.41 -0.39 15.00
CA TRP A 128 -15.20 0.08 16.36
C TRP A 128 -14.77 1.55 16.40
N GLU A 129 -13.85 1.96 15.54
CA GLU A 129 -13.34 3.33 15.48
C GLU A 129 -14.45 4.33 15.12
N MET A 130 -15.27 4.02 14.11
CA MET A 130 -16.43 4.84 13.76
C MET A 130 -17.42 4.97 14.92
N ALA A 131 -17.62 3.91 15.71
CA ALA A 131 -18.48 3.95 16.88
C ALA A 131 -17.91 4.84 18.00
N GLN A 132 -16.58 4.84 18.20
CA GLN A 132 -15.92 5.73 19.15
C GLN A 132 -16.03 7.20 18.74
N GLU A 133 -15.83 7.50 17.45
CA GLU A 133 -15.95 8.85 16.92
C GLU A 133 -17.38 9.40 17.06
N ALA A 134 -18.39 8.56 16.85
CA ALA A 134 -19.79 8.93 17.05
C ALA A 134 -20.11 9.21 18.54
N ALA A 135 -19.59 8.39 19.45
CA ALA A 135 -19.77 8.58 20.89
C ALA A 135 -19.13 9.89 21.39
N ASP A 136 -17.90 10.20 20.96
CA ASP A 136 -17.20 11.43 21.33
C ASP A 136 -17.95 12.69 20.82
N GLN A 137 -18.58 12.61 19.63
CA GLN A 137 -19.39 13.70 19.08
C GLN A 137 -20.68 13.95 19.87
N SER A 138 -21.36 12.89 20.33
CA SER A 138 -22.53 13.03 21.20
C SER A 138 -22.18 13.66 22.56
N ALA A 139 -21.07 13.27 23.17
CA ALA A 139 -20.63 13.83 24.46
C ALA A 139 -20.25 15.31 24.37
N GLY A 140 -19.71 15.76 23.23
CA GLY A 140 -19.39 17.17 22.99
C GLY A 140 -20.61 18.06 22.75
N SER A 141 -21.69 17.51 22.17
CA SER A 141 -22.96 18.24 21.94
C SER A 141 -23.70 18.50 23.25
N ASP A 142 -23.80 17.49 24.12
CA ASP A 142 -24.51 17.60 25.42
C ASP A 142 -23.82 18.59 26.37
N ALA A 143 -22.48 18.72 26.29
CA ALA A 143 -21.73 19.68 27.09
C ALA A 143 -21.89 21.14 26.62
N ALA A 144 -22.19 21.35 25.33
CA ALA A 144 -22.35 22.68 24.74
C ALA A 144 -23.76 23.27 24.97
N GLU A 145 -24.80 22.44 25.11
CA GLU A 145 -26.16 22.90 25.44
C GLU A 145 -26.38 23.16 26.94
N ALA A 146 -25.47 22.67 27.80
CA ALA A 146 -25.53 22.87 29.25
C ALA A 146 -24.75 24.12 29.75
N SER A 147 -24.18 24.92 28.84
CA SER A 147 -23.42 26.15 29.13
C SER A 147 -24.12 27.40 28.61
#